data_AF-A0A9D3A0D0-F1
#
_entry.id   AF-A0A9D3A0D0-F1
#
_cell.length_a   1.000
_cell.length_b   1.000
_cell.length_c   1.000
_cell.angle_alpha   90.00
_cell.angle_beta   90.00
_cell.angle_gamma   90.00
#
_symmetry.space_group_name_H-M   'P 1'
#
loop_
_entity.id
_entity.type
_entity.pdbx_description
1 polymer ?
#
loop_
_entity_poly.entity_id
_entity_poly.type
_entity_poly.pdbx_seq_one_letter_code
_entity_poly.pdbx_strand_id
1 'polypeptide(L)'
;MQEIGRSEQASGISITAANTVPTEPVVAKSLTQIASQTNFRAETAGESQPVPEYAQDFVGRYCAKIQCDGRFVPCLEGTAEFILTLLADGTVHRSIVQHGKIFIDNSKNSDDGNITYRKDRWIVNPERTELIIQRKEGASFYYIIKNSNQLVMNLEKIHSEKETINQELFERGYPAPSKAYVLSKKDNFPPQ
;
A
#
# COMPACT_ATOMS: atom_id res chain seq x y z
N MET A 1 21.17 -45.57 -71.61
CA MET A 1 21.09 -45.82 -70.16
C MET A 1 19.90 -45.04 -69.62
N GLN A 2 18.86 -45.77 -69.17
CA GLN A 2 17.76 -45.44 -68.24
C GLN A 2 17.18 -44.00 -68.28
N GLU A 3 16.04 -43.74 -68.93
CA GLU A 3 14.62 -43.93 -68.51
C GLU A 3 14.24 -43.13 -67.24
N ILE A 4 13.77 -41.89 -67.41
CA ILE A 4 12.34 -41.45 -67.46
C ILE A 4 11.56 -41.83 -66.19
N GLY A 5 11.46 -40.88 -65.25
CA GLY A 5 10.46 -40.88 -64.19
C GLY A 5 9.33 -39.91 -64.54
N ARG A 6 8.15 -40.44 -64.88
CA ARG A 6 6.87 -39.75 -65.05
C ARG A 6 5.92 -40.24 -63.95
N SER A 7 5.16 -39.29 -63.36
CA SER A 7 3.91 -39.33 -62.57
C SER A 7 3.62 -40.56 -61.67
N GLU A 8 2.93 -40.48 -60.52
CA GLU A 8 1.72 -39.74 -60.18
C GLU A 8 1.45 -39.94 -58.67
N GLN A 9 0.37 -39.30 -58.20
CA GLN A 9 -0.11 -39.21 -56.82
C GLN A 9 -0.22 -40.53 -56.03
N ALA A 10 -0.02 -40.46 -54.71
CA ALA A 10 -1.07 -40.67 -53.70
C ALA A 10 -0.52 -40.94 -52.28
N SER A 11 -1.25 -40.40 -51.30
CA SER A 11 -1.55 -41.01 -49.99
C SER A 11 -0.41 -41.26 -49.00
N GLY A 12 -0.40 -40.47 -47.92
CA GLY A 12 0.42 -40.74 -46.74
C GLY A 12 0.26 -39.71 -45.64
N ILE A 13 -0.98 -39.43 -45.23
CA ILE A 13 -1.28 -38.69 -44.01
C ILE A 13 -0.84 -39.56 -42.82
N SER A 14 0.13 -39.09 -42.03
CA SER A 14 0.32 -39.61 -40.67
C SER A 14 -0.19 -38.56 -39.70
N ILE A 15 -1.51 -38.51 -39.54
CA ILE A 15 -2.18 -37.83 -38.44
C ILE A 15 -2.87 -38.94 -37.67
N THR A 16 -2.20 -39.43 -36.65
CA THR A 16 -2.78 -40.35 -35.68
C THR A 16 -3.93 -39.63 -34.99
N ALA A 17 -5.15 -40.03 -35.31
CA ALA A 17 -6.30 -39.82 -34.47
C ALA A 17 -6.17 -40.71 -33.24
N ALA A 18 -6.21 -40.11 -32.06
CA ALA A 18 -6.82 -40.72 -30.90
C ALA A 18 -7.31 -39.60 -29.99
N ASN A 19 -8.56 -39.20 -30.23
CA ASN A 19 -9.42 -38.71 -29.16
C ASN A 19 -9.45 -39.78 -28.07
N THR A 20 -8.61 -39.64 -27.06
CA THR A 20 -8.89 -40.17 -25.73
C THR A 20 -9.36 -38.99 -24.90
N VAL A 21 -10.69 -38.92 -24.72
CA VAL A 21 -11.30 -38.16 -23.64
C VAL A 21 -10.78 -38.78 -22.34
N PRO A 22 -9.99 -38.07 -21.52
CA PRO A 22 -9.77 -38.48 -20.15
C PRO A 22 -11.04 -38.10 -19.40
N THR A 23 -11.85 -39.10 -19.11
CA THR A 23 -12.97 -39.01 -18.18
C THR A 23 -12.41 -38.92 -16.76
N GLU A 24 -11.90 -37.74 -16.40
CA GLU A 24 -11.54 -37.36 -15.03
C GLU A 24 -11.97 -35.89 -14.88
N PRO A 25 -12.68 -35.53 -13.81
CA PRO A 25 -13.21 -34.18 -13.66
C PRO A 25 -12.06 -33.18 -13.71
N VAL A 26 -12.17 -32.19 -14.61
CA VAL A 26 -11.37 -30.97 -14.54
C VAL A 26 -11.73 -30.30 -13.22
N VAL A 27 -10.94 -30.58 -12.18
CA VAL A 27 -11.03 -29.85 -10.92
C VAL A 27 -10.44 -28.47 -11.19
N ALA A 28 -11.32 -27.56 -11.62
CA ALA A 28 -11.05 -26.14 -11.56
C ALA A 28 -10.76 -25.81 -10.09
N LYS A 29 -9.49 -25.55 -9.78
CA LYS A 29 -9.08 -25.12 -8.44
C LYS A 29 -9.73 -23.76 -8.18
N SER A 30 -10.60 -23.70 -7.17
CA SER A 30 -11.15 -22.44 -6.69
C SER A 30 -10.00 -21.53 -6.22
N LEU A 31 -10.10 -20.23 -6.47
CA LEU A 31 -9.15 -19.21 -5.96
C LEU A 31 -8.96 -19.31 -4.44
N THR A 32 -9.93 -19.88 -3.72
CA THR A 32 -9.87 -20.17 -2.29
C THR A 32 -8.77 -21.18 -1.91
N GLN A 33 -8.31 -22.02 -2.85
CA GLN A 33 -7.34 -23.10 -2.60
C GLN A 33 -5.88 -22.67 -2.78
N ILE A 34 -5.64 -21.45 -3.29
CA ILE A 34 -4.30 -20.86 -3.48
C ILE A 34 -3.93 -19.94 -2.29
N ALA A 35 -4.84 -19.72 -1.35
CA ALA A 35 -4.66 -18.76 -0.25
C ALA A 35 -3.70 -19.22 0.87
N SER A 36 -3.26 -20.49 0.88
CA SER A 36 -2.56 -21.07 2.04
C SER A 36 -1.05 -21.26 1.86
N GLN A 37 -0.45 -20.71 0.80
CA GLN A 37 1.01 -20.76 0.60
C GLN A 37 1.58 -19.38 0.28
N THR A 38 1.40 -18.44 1.19
CA THR A 38 2.39 -17.37 1.37
C THR A 38 3.16 -17.68 2.64
N ASN A 39 4.35 -18.25 2.48
CA ASN A 39 5.36 -18.22 3.53
C ASN A 39 5.79 -16.75 3.67
N PHE A 40 5.00 -15.95 4.39
CA PHE A 40 5.50 -14.70 4.93
C PHE A 40 6.63 -15.10 5.87
N ARG A 41 7.87 -14.79 5.45
CA ARG A 41 9.02 -14.87 6.34
C ARG A 41 8.63 -14.08 7.59
N ALA A 42 8.58 -14.77 8.73
CA ALA A 42 8.55 -14.11 10.03
C ALA A 42 9.87 -13.36 10.15
N GLU A 43 9.90 -12.15 9.58
CA GLU A 43 10.93 -11.17 9.85
C GLU A 43 10.81 -10.84 11.33
N THR A 44 11.90 -11.11 12.06
CA THR A 44 12.06 -10.85 13.49
C THR A 44 11.32 -9.58 13.92
N ALA A 45 10.26 -9.80 14.69
CA ALA A 45 9.43 -8.76 15.27
C ALA A 45 10.30 -7.81 16.10
N GLY A 46 10.47 -6.58 15.64
CA GLY A 46 10.42 -5.48 16.59
C GLY A 46 8.98 -5.47 17.09
N GLU A 47 8.76 -5.90 18.34
CA GLU A 47 7.43 -6.17 18.89
C GLU A 47 6.44 -5.05 18.57
N SER A 48 5.38 -5.41 17.86
CA SER A 48 4.19 -4.58 17.71
C SER A 48 3.59 -4.41 19.11
N GLN A 49 3.93 -3.32 19.78
CA GLN A 49 3.40 -3.03 21.12
C GLN A 49 2.06 -2.31 21.01
N PRO A 50 1.01 -2.78 21.70
CA PRO A 50 -0.28 -2.11 21.75
C PRO A 50 -0.13 -0.64 22.10
N VAL A 51 -0.94 0.20 21.47
CA VAL A 51 -1.01 1.61 21.86
C VAL A 51 -1.57 1.73 23.28
N PRO A 52 -1.15 2.75 24.04
CA PRO A 52 -1.68 3.01 25.37
C PRO A 52 -3.21 3.13 25.36
N GLU A 53 -3.86 2.84 26.49
CA GLU A 53 -5.32 2.87 26.62
C GLU A 53 -5.93 4.21 26.16
N TYR A 54 -5.31 5.33 26.53
CA TYR A 54 -5.76 6.67 26.13
C TYR A 54 -5.69 6.95 24.62
N ALA A 55 -4.96 6.12 23.87
CA ALA A 55 -4.82 6.22 22.42
C ALA A 55 -5.82 5.31 21.67
N GLN A 56 -6.48 4.36 22.33
CA GLN A 56 -7.34 3.36 21.68
C GLN A 56 -8.50 4.00 20.91
N ASP A 57 -9.07 5.11 21.40
CA ASP A 57 -10.12 5.86 20.70
C ASP A 57 -9.75 6.30 19.28
N PHE A 58 -8.46 6.44 19.00
CA PHE A 58 -7.96 6.89 17.71
C PHE A 58 -7.72 5.75 16.71
N VAL A 59 -7.76 4.49 17.14
CA VAL A 59 -7.67 3.32 16.24
C VAL A 59 -8.78 3.40 15.19
N GLY A 60 -8.42 3.27 13.93
CA GLY A 60 -9.38 3.29 12.82
C GLY A 60 -8.82 3.85 11.52
N ARG A 61 -9.70 3.97 10.53
CA ARG A 61 -9.37 4.44 9.18
C ARG A 61 -9.80 5.89 9.01
N TYR A 62 -8.84 6.76 8.70
CA TYR A 62 -9.03 8.18 8.44
C TYR A 62 -8.81 8.46 6.97
N CYS A 63 -9.68 9.29 6.38
CA CYS A 63 -9.58 9.68 4.97
C CYS A 63 -9.57 11.19 4.82
N ALA A 64 -8.81 11.68 3.85
CA ALA A 64 -8.89 13.05 3.34
C ALA A 64 -8.89 13.05 1.80
N LYS A 65 -9.68 13.93 1.20
CA LYS A 65 -9.55 14.23 -0.22
C LYS A 65 -8.43 15.25 -0.39
N ILE A 66 -7.46 14.92 -1.22
CA ILE A 66 -6.28 15.75 -1.47
C ILE A 66 -6.20 16.14 -2.94
N GLN A 67 -5.63 17.33 -3.20
CA GLN A 67 -5.37 17.79 -4.56
C GLN A 67 -4.03 17.22 -5.03
N CYS A 68 -4.00 16.76 -6.28
CA CYS A 68 -2.77 16.35 -6.95
C CYS A 68 -2.07 17.58 -7.52
N ASP A 69 -1.55 18.46 -6.65
CA ASP A 69 -0.95 19.74 -7.03
C ASP A 69 0.36 20.04 -6.28
N GLY A 70 0.98 19.01 -5.72
CA GLY A 70 2.22 19.16 -4.97
C GLY A 70 2.98 17.84 -4.82
N ARG A 71 4.13 17.91 -4.13
CA ARG A 71 5.02 16.76 -3.93
C ARG A 71 4.55 15.80 -2.83
N PHE A 72 3.39 16.06 -2.21
CA PHE A 72 2.92 15.26 -1.08
C PHE A 72 2.44 13.86 -1.46
N VAL A 73 1.91 13.71 -2.68
CA VAL A 73 1.39 12.44 -3.17
C VAL A 73 1.82 12.19 -4.61
N PRO A 74 1.99 10.93 -5.03
CA PRO A 74 2.52 10.58 -6.34
C PRO A 74 1.42 10.62 -7.41
N CYS A 75 0.67 11.73 -7.50
CA CYS A 75 -0.31 11.97 -8.56
C CYS A 75 -0.10 13.35 -9.20
N LEU A 76 -0.33 13.42 -10.51
CA LEU A 76 0.00 14.61 -11.32
C LEU A 76 -1.16 15.61 -11.40
N GLU A 77 -2.40 15.13 -11.50
CA GLU A 77 -3.58 15.96 -11.73
C GLU A 77 -4.82 15.37 -11.05
N GLY A 78 -5.83 16.22 -10.81
CA GLY A 78 -7.10 15.84 -10.20
C GLY A 78 -7.00 15.68 -8.69
N THR A 79 -7.68 14.67 -8.15
CA THR A 79 -7.80 14.46 -6.70
C THR A 79 -7.59 13.00 -6.33
N ALA A 80 -6.97 12.75 -5.19
CA ALA A 80 -6.83 11.42 -4.62
C ALA A 80 -7.47 11.36 -3.21
N GLU A 81 -7.81 10.16 -2.75
CA GLU A 81 -8.13 9.87 -1.36
C GLU A 81 -6.84 9.45 -0.65
N PHE A 82 -6.44 10.23 0.35
CA PHE A 82 -5.38 9.89 1.28
C PHE A 82 -5.98 9.13 2.47
N ILE A 83 -5.45 7.94 2.74
CA ILE A 83 -5.96 7.04 3.76
C ILE A 83 -4.85 6.74 4.77
N LEU A 84 -5.16 6.91 6.05
CA LEU A 84 -4.37 6.40 7.17
C LEU A 84 -5.21 5.40 7.95
N THR A 85 -4.73 4.17 8.08
CA THR A 85 -5.32 3.16 8.95
C THR A 85 -4.40 3.01 10.16
N LEU A 86 -4.88 3.46 11.32
CA LEU A 86 -4.20 3.37 12.59
C LEU A 86 -4.64 2.08 13.29
N LEU A 87 -3.70 1.18 13.54
CA LEU A 87 -3.98 -0.10 14.20
C LEU A 87 -3.68 -0.05 15.69
N ALA A 88 -4.38 -0.90 16.46
CA ALA A 88 -4.26 -0.98 17.91
C ALA A 88 -2.87 -1.41 18.39
N ASP A 89 -2.07 -2.03 17.51
CA ASP A 89 -0.70 -2.45 17.78
C ASP A 89 0.34 -1.34 17.53
N GLY A 90 -0.10 -0.11 17.24
CA GLY A 90 0.74 1.05 16.97
C GLY A 90 1.30 1.14 15.55
N THR A 91 0.90 0.24 14.64
CA THR A 91 1.27 0.31 13.23
C THR A 91 0.32 1.20 12.43
N VAL A 92 0.81 1.72 11.31
CA VAL A 92 0.07 2.60 10.40
C VAL A 92 0.15 2.04 9.00
N HIS A 93 -0.99 1.88 8.35
CA HIS A 93 -1.04 1.69 6.92
C HIS A 93 -1.41 2.98 6.22
N ARG A 94 -0.61 3.37 5.24
CA ARG A 94 -0.86 4.53 4.40
C ARG A 94 -1.20 4.08 2.99
N SER A 95 -2.25 4.65 2.41
CA SER A 95 -2.64 4.39 1.02
C SER A 95 -3.13 5.65 0.34
N ILE A 96 -2.89 5.76 -0.97
CA ILE A 96 -3.33 6.88 -1.81
C ILE A 96 -4.09 6.29 -2.98
N VAL A 97 -5.37 6.62 -3.08
CA VAL A 97 -6.27 6.08 -4.09
C VAL A 97 -6.72 7.21 -5.00
N GLN A 98 -6.33 7.16 -6.27
CA GLN A 98 -6.93 8.00 -7.30
C GLN A 98 -7.99 7.17 -8.03
N HIS A 99 -9.13 7.75 -8.39
CA HIS A 99 -10.17 7.03 -9.13
C HIS A 99 -9.57 6.39 -10.40
N GLY A 100 -9.60 5.05 -10.47
CA GLY A 100 -9.06 4.26 -11.58
C GLY A 100 -7.55 3.96 -11.54
N LYS A 101 -6.78 4.49 -10.57
CA LYS A 101 -5.34 4.22 -10.41
C LYS A 101 -4.97 4.11 -8.92
N ILE A 102 -4.56 2.91 -8.50
CA ILE A 102 -3.95 2.73 -7.18
C ILE A 102 -2.47 3.06 -7.34
N PHE A 103 -1.98 4.08 -6.64
CA PHE A 103 -0.57 4.38 -6.59
C PHE A 103 0.05 3.68 -5.40
N ILE A 104 0.93 2.73 -5.69
CA ILE A 104 1.91 2.28 -4.71
C ILE A 104 2.99 3.35 -4.66
N ASP A 105 3.30 3.84 -3.47
CA ASP A 105 4.26 4.92 -3.27
C ASP A 105 5.68 4.45 -3.62
N ASN A 106 6.04 4.65 -4.89
CA ASN A 106 7.35 4.39 -5.48
C ASN A 106 8.32 5.55 -5.18
N SER A 107 8.52 5.89 -3.91
CA SER A 107 9.60 6.82 -3.54
C SER A 107 10.89 6.33 -4.18
N LYS A 108 11.61 7.22 -4.87
CA LYS A 108 12.75 6.92 -5.77
C LYS A 108 13.98 6.26 -5.11
N ASN A 109 13.87 5.73 -3.89
CA ASN A 109 14.91 5.04 -3.14
C ASN A 109 14.48 3.65 -2.62
N SER A 110 13.39 3.05 -3.11
CA SER A 110 13.12 1.63 -2.86
C SER A 110 13.96 0.77 -3.81
N ASP A 111 15.25 0.65 -3.51
CA ASP A 111 16.15 -0.30 -4.20
C ASP A 111 15.83 -1.77 -3.82
N ASP A 112 14.88 -1.98 -2.91
CA ASP A 112 14.24 -3.26 -2.72
C ASP A 112 12.99 -3.36 -3.59
N GLY A 113 13.07 -4.18 -4.64
CA GLY A 113 11.97 -4.62 -5.51
C GLY A 113 10.91 -5.46 -4.78
N ASN A 114 10.60 -5.10 -3.55
CA ASN A 114 9.56 -5.70 -2.75
C ASN A 114 8.68 -4.55 -2.24
N ILE A 115 7.45 -4.52 -2.73
CA ILE A 115 6.31 -3.70 -2.29
C ILE A 115 5.93 -3.96 -0.82
N THR A 116 6.89 -4.39 0.01
CA THR A 116 6.76 -4.72 1.41
C THR A 116 6.46 -3.44 2.17
N TYR A 117 5.17 -3.24 2.43
CA TYR A 117 4.67 -2.77 3.71
C TYR A 117 5.63 -1.83 4.47
N ARG A 118 5.49 -0.52 4.27
CA ARG A 118 6.20 0.46 5.12
C ARG A 118 5.68 0.32 6.54
N LYS A 119 6.56 -0.06 7.48
CA LYS A 119 6.26 -0.20 8.91
C LYS A 119 6.21 1.17 9.58
N ASP A 120 5.30 2.04 9.13
CA ASP A 120 5.05 3.32 9.77
C ASP A 120 4.42 3.06 11.16
N ARG A 121 4.76 3.89 12.14
CA ARG A 121 4.27 3.80 13.52
C ARG A 121 3.47 5.04 13.86
N TRP A 122 2.57 4.93 14.83
CA TRP A 122 1.88 6.08 15.38
C TRP A 122 1.87 6.10 16.90
N ILE A 123 1.83 7.31 17.43
CA ILE A 123 1.68 7.60 18.85
C ILE A 123 0.76 8.79 19.05
N VAL A 124 0.16 8.88 20.23
CA VAL A 124 -0.60 10.04 20.70
C VAL A 124 0.05 10.52 21.99
N ASN A 125 0.13 11.82 22.20
CA ASN A 125 0.61 12.35 23.48
C ASN A 125 -0.42 12.12 24.60
N PRO A 126 -0.01 11.99 25.88
CA PRO A 126 -0.94 11.76 26.99
C PRO A 126 -2.05 12.79 27.12
N GLU A 127 -1.81 14.04 26.70
CA GLU A 127 -2.80 15.12 26.71
C GLU A 127 -3.84 15.00 25.58
N ARG A 128 -3.65 14.04 24.66
CA ARG A 128 -4.54 13.75 23.52
C ARG A 128 -4.81 14.96 22.61
N THR A 129 -3.79 15.80 22.45
CA THR A 129 -3.84 16.99 21.60
C THR A 129 -3.13 16.79 20.27
N GLU A 130 -2.22 15.82 20.19
CA GLU A 130 -1.37 15.56 19.04
C GLU A 130 -1.22 14.06 18.77
N LEU A 131 -1.31 13.72 17.48
CA LEU A 131 -0.99 12.41 16.95
C LEU A 131 0.22 12.52 16.02
N ILE A 132 1.17 11.62 16.18
CA ILE A 132 2.42 11.63 15.43
C ILE A 132 2.51 10.33 14.63
N ILE A 133 2.70 10.45 13.32
CA ILE A 133 3.03 9.33 12.43
C ILE A 133 4.53 9.37 12.18
N GLN A 134 5.24 8.34 12.62
CA GLN A 134 6.65 8.15 12.36
C GLN A 134 6.82 7.21 11.16
N ARG A 135 7.40 7.73 10.08
CA ARG A 135 7.65 6.93 8.89
C ARG A 135 8.89 6.07 9.06
N LYS A 136 8.93 4.93 8.37
CA LYS A 136 10.12 4.06 8.35
C LYS A 136 11.40 4.81 7.96
N GLU A 137 11.29 5.81 7.08
CA GLU A 137 12.42 6.62 6.62
C GLU A 137 12.89 7.67 7.65
N GLY A 138 12.23 7.79 8.80
CA GLY A 138 12.58 8.68 9.90
C GLY A 138 11.76 9.98 9.97
N ALA A 139 11.00 10.30 8.91
CA ALA A 139 10.16 11.51 8.91
C ALA A 139 9.00 11.41 9.92
N SER A 140 8.73 12.51 10.63
CA SER A 140 7.61 12.64 11.57
C SER A 140 6.52 13.54 11.01
N PHE A 141 5.30 13.03 10.93
CA PHE A 141 4.11 13.78 10.50
C PHE A 141 3.21 14.02 11.69
N TYR A 142 2.98 15.30 11.98
CA TYR A 142 2.23 15.76 13.15
C TYR A 142 0.78 16.09 12.77
N TYR A 143 -0.16 15.71 13.63
CA TYR A 143 -1.58 15.97 13.48
C TYR A 143 -2.14 16.54 14.76
N ILE A 144 -2.84 17.67 14.67
CA ILE A 144 -3.65 18.21 15.75
C ILE A 144 -4.92 17.36 15.85
N ILE A 145 -5.19 16.86 17.05
CA ILE A 145 -6.42 16.13 17.36
C ILE A 145 -7.51 17.17 17.63
N LYS A 146 -8.51 17.25 16.75
CA LYS A 146 -9.69 18.11 16.98
C LYS A 146 -10.75 17.40 17.82
N ASN A 147 -10.89 16.11 17.61
CA ASN A 147 -11.69 15.16 18.39
C ASN A 147 -11.26 13.73 18.00
N SER A 148 -11.87 12.70 18.60
CA SER A 148 -11.56 11.29 18.32
C SER A 148 -11.75 10.86 16.86
N ASN A 149 -12.48 11.64 16.07
CA ASN A 149 -12.80 11.33 14.67
C ASN A 149 -12.15 12.27 13.67
N GLN A 150 -11.38 13.28 14.10
CA GLN A 150 -10.87 14.31 13.21
C GLN A 150 -9.44 14.72 13.56
N LEU A 151 -8.56 14.55 12.58
CA LEU A 151 -7.13 14.88 12.65
C LEU A 151 -6.81 15.97 11.62
N VAL A 152 -6.00 16.96 12.00
CA VAL A 152 -5.58 18.04 11.09
C VAL A 152 -4.06 18.06 11.02
N MET A 153 -3.48 17.94 9.83
CA MET A 153 -2.02 18.03 9.68
C MET A 153 -1.48 19.34 10.23
N ASN A 154 -0.46 19.25 11.07
CA ASN A 154 0.24 20.38 11.64
C ASN A 154 1.44 20.75 10.74
N LEU A 155 1.19 21.55 9.71
CA LEU A 155 2.24 21.96 8.77
C LEU A 155 3.38 22.73 9.44
N GLU A 156 3.05 23.61 10.40
CA GLU A 156 4.05 24.41 11.10
C GLU A 156 5.07 23.51 11.81
N LYS A 157 4.59 22.47 12.48
CA LYS A 157 5.48 21.52 13.16
C LYS A 157 6.21 20.60 12.18
N ILE A 158 5.53 20.08 11.16
CA ILE A 158 6.14 19.23 10.12
C ILE A 158 7.30 19.93 9.42
N HIS A 159 7.16 21.23 9.14
CA HIS A 159 8.16 22.07 8.48
C HIS A 159 8.99 22.90 9.46
N SER A 160 8.94 22.61 10.76
CA SER A 160 9.74 23.33 11.75
C SER A 160 11.23 23.07 11.49
N GLU A 161 12.06 24.08 11.72
CA GLU A 161 13.53 23.94 11.72
C GLU A 161 14.03 22.95 12.79
N LYS A 162 13.19 22.69 13.81
CA LYS A 162 13.47 21.70 14.86
C LYS A 162 13.36 20.25 14.34
N GLU A 163 12.60 20.02 13.27
CA GLU A 163 12.43 18.71 12.65
C GLU A 163 13.48 18.51 11.54
N THR A 164 14.77 18.49 11.92
CA THR A 164 15.89 18.46 10.96
C THR A 164 15.81 17.28 9.99
N ILE A 165 15.42 16.10 10.48
CA ILE A 165 15.24 14.89 9.66
C ILE A 165 14.17 15.10 8.58
N ASN A 166 13.07 15.78 8.91
CA ASN A 166 12.04 16.10 7.93
C ASN A 166 12.61 17.01 6.83
N GLN A 167 13.34 18.06 7.20
CA GLN A 167 13.93 19.00 6.26
C GLN A 167 14.88 18.28 5.28
N GLU A 168 15.82 17.50 5.82
CA GLU A 168 16.77 16.72 5.00
C GLU A 168 16.05 15.79 4.02
N LEU A 169 15.00 15.10 4.46
CA LEU A 169 14.22 14.22 3.60
C LEU A 169 13.46 15.00 2.52
N PHE A 170 12.84 16.13 2.86
CA PHE A 170 12.10 16.96 1.90
C PHE A 170 13.01 17.58 0.84
N GLU A 171 14.22 17.99 1.22
CA GLU A 171 15.27 18.45 0.29
C GLU A 171 15.72 17.34 -0.68
N ARG A 172 15.82 16.10 -0.16
CA ARG A 172 16.11 14.90 -0.96
C ARG A 172 14.94 14.45 -1.84
N GLY A 173 13.82 15.16 -1.82
CA GLY A 173 12.65 14.89 -2.66
C GLY A 173 11.64 13.91 -2.08
N TYR A 174 11.73 13.58 -0.78
CA TYR A 174 10.66 12.84 -0.11
C TYR A 174 9.37 13.67 -0.05
N PRO A 175 8.20 13.03 0.02
CA PRO A 175 6.93 13.74 -0.02
C PRO A 175 6.73 14.70 1.15
N ALA A 176 6.49 15.97 0.84
CA ALA A 176 6.26 17.04 1.81
C ALA A 176 4.85 17.63 1.62
N PRO A 177 4.03 17.74 2.69
CA PRO A 177 2.69 18.29 2.60
C PRO A 177 2.75 19.81 2.48
N SER A 178 2.11 20.38 1.46
CA SER A 178 1.97 21.84 1.29
C SER A 178 0.68 22.39 1.87
N LYS A 179 -0.25 21.52 2.31
CA LYS A 179 -1.59 21.88 2.80
C LYS A 179 -1.91 21.11 4.07
N ALA A 180 -2.60 21.78 4.99
CA ALA A 180 -3.07 21.19 6.23
C ALA A 180 -4.34 20.37 5.97
N TYR A 181 -4.17 19.11 5.56
CA TYR A 181 -5.32 18.24 5.29
C TYR A 181 -6.04 17.85 6.58
N VAL A 182 -7.37 17.85 6.50
CA VAL A 182 -8.27 17.39 7.56
C VAL A 182 -8.69 15.97 7.22
N LEU A 183 -8.35 15.01 8.08
CA LEU A 183 -8.70 13.62 7.93
C LEU A 183 -9.85 13.28 8.87
N SER A 184 -10.87 12.65 8.32
CA SER A 184 -12.05 12.20 9.07
C SER A 184 -12.05 10.68 9.19
N LYS A 185 -12.30 10.19 10.40
CA LYS A 185 -12.48 8.76 10.70
C LYS A 185 -13.72 8.24 9.96
N LYS A 186 -13.62 7.06 9.36
CA LYS A 186 -14.74 6.37 8.73
C LYS A 186 -15.50 5.58 9.79
N ASP A 187 -16.82 5.68 9.78
CA ASP A 187 -17.70 5.09 10.80
C ASP A 187 -17.71 3.54 10.84
N ASN A 188 -17.13 2.87 9.84
CA ASN A 188 -17.23 1.41 9.64
C ASN A 188 -15.87 0.67 9.69
N PHE A 189 -14.92 1.09 10.54
CA PHE A 189 -13.73 0.28 10.78
C PHE A 189 -14.00 -0.64 11.98
N PRO A 190 -14.21 -1.97 11.80
CA PRO A 190 -14.49 -2.84 12.92
C PRO A 190 -13.25 -2.92 13.84
N PRO A 191 -13.43 -2.90 15.16
CA PRO A 191 -12.36 -3.33 16.05
C PRO A 191 -12.08 -4.81 15.77
N GLN A 192 -10.82 -5.14 15.47
CA GLN A 192 -10.36 -6.53 15.40
C GLN A 192 -10.11 -7.06 16.81
#